data_AF-A0A6N9R6X8-F1
#
_entry.id   AF-A0A6N9R6X8-F1
#
_cell.length_a   1.000
_cell.length_b   1.000
_cell.length_c   1.000
_cell.angle_alpha   90.00
_cell.angle_beta   90.00
_cell.angle_gamma   90.00
#
_symmetry.space_group_name_H-M   'P 1'
#
loop_
_entity.id
_entity.type
_entity.pdbx_description
1 polymer ?
#
loop_
_entity_poly.entity_id
_entity_poly.type
_entity_poly.pdbx_seq_one_letter_code
_entity_poly.pdbx_strand_id
1 'polypeptide(L)' 'MASVNKVILIGNLGRDPETRYTTGGDAVTNLRLATTETWKDKSGEKQEKTEWH' A
#
# COMPACT_ATOMS: atom_id res chain seq x y z
N MET A 1 -17.93 22.40 -7.23
CA MET A 1 -18.30 20.97 -7.15
C MET A 1 -17.41 20.33 -6.11
N ALA A 2 -17.96 19.66 -5.10
CA ALA A 2 -17.15 18.90 -4.15
C ALA A 2 -16.91 17.50 -4.72
N SER A 3 -15.65 17.08 -4.81
CA SER A 3 -15.26 15.70 -5.18
C SER A 3 -14.66 15.00 -3.96
N VAL A 4 -14.81 13.68 -3.89
CA VAL A 4 -14.24 12.86 -2.82
C VAL A 4 -13.08 12.04 -3.39
N ASN A 5 -11.90 12.19 -2.80
CA ASN A 5 -10.77 11.29 -2.99
C ASN A 5 -10.51 10.56 -1.67
N LYS A 6 -10.70 9.24 -1.64
CA LYS A 6 -10.55 8.40 -0.45
C LYS A 6 -9.90 7.08 -0.85
N VAL A 7 -8.88 6.68 -0.09
CA VAL A 7 -8.20 5.40 -0.23
C VAL A 7 -8.23 4.68 1.12
N ILE A 8 -8.51 3.37 1.11
CA ILE A 8 -8.44 2.49 2.28
C ILE A 8 -7.54 1.32 1.89
N LEU A 9 -6.44 1.11 2.60
CA LEU A 9 -5.50 0.01 2.38
C LEU A 9 -5.35 -0.81 3.66
N ILE A 10 -5.31 -2.13 3.51
CA ILE A 10 -5.02 -3.09 4.59
C ILE A 10 -4.00 -4.07 4.05
N GLY A 11 -2.84 -4.15 4.69
CA GLY A 11 -1.73 -4.94 4.21
C GLY A 11 -0.62 -5.06 5.25
N ASN A 12 0.52 -5.59 4.83
CA ASN A 12 1.69 -5.78 5.69
C ASN A 12 2.80 -4.81 5.32
N LEU A 13 3.56 -4.33 6.31
CA LEU A 13 4.76 -3.54 6.04
C LEU A 13 5.83 -4.44 5.39
N GLY A 14 6.40 -3.98 4.28
CA GLY A 14 7.51 -4.68 3.61
C GLY A 14 8.87 -4.44 4.24
N ARG A 15 8.98 -3.39 5.07
CA ARG A 15 10.16 -3.01 5.83
C ARG A 15 9.79 -2.00 6.91
N ASP A 16 10.74 -1.73 7.79
CA ASP A 16 10.58 -0.69 8.81
C ASP A 16 10.26 0.68 8.17
N PRO A 17 9.34 1.47 8.77
CA PRO A 17 9.02 2.82 8.32
C PRO A 17 10.27 3.72 8.24
N GLU A 18 10.35 4.53 7.20
CA GLU A 18 11.44 5.48 7.02
C GLU A 18 10.97 6.90 7.33
N THR A 19 11.39 7.45 8.48
CA THR A 19 11.09 8.83 8.86
C THR A 19 12.24 9.76 8.48
N ARG A 20 11.91 10.91 7.88
CA ARG A 20 12.82 12.00 7.54
C ARG A 20 12.20 13.34 7.96
N TYR A 21 13.03 14.37 8.07
CA TYR A 21 12.58 15.73 8.34
C TYR A 21 12.75 16.61 7.10
N THR A 22 11.77 17.45 6.81
CA THR A 22 11.89 18.44 5.73
C THR A 22 12.84 19.57 6.14
N THR A 23 13.25 20.42 5.19
CA THR A 23 14.03 21.63 5.49
C THR A 23 13.33 22.56 6.49
N GLY A 24 12.00 22.52 6.57
CA GLY A 24 11.19 23.26 7.53
C GLY A 24 11.09 22.60 8.92
N GLY A 25 11.64 21.39 9.09
CA GLY A 25 11.61 20.65 10.36
C GLY A 25 10.38 19.74 10.55
N ASP A 26 9.50 19.62 9.54
CA ASP A 26 8.34 18.73 9.62
C ASP A 26 8.76 17.26 9.45
N ALA A 27 8.22 16.38 10.29
CA ALA A 27 8.42 14.94 10.17
C ALA A 27 7.58 14.34 9.02
N VAL A 28 8.22 13.55 8.16
CA VAL A 28 7.60 12.82 7.04
C VAL A 28 8.00 11.36 7.15
N THR A 29 7.04 10.44 7.16
CA THR A 29 7.30 8.99 7.22
C THR A 29 6.81 8.31 5.96
N ASN A 30 7.70 7.61 5.28
CA ASN A 30 7.36 6.74 4.15
C ASN A 30 7.09 5.33 4.66
N LEU A 31 5.97 4.76 4.23
CA LEU A 31 5.61 3.37 4.47
C LEU A 31 5.68 2.62 3.14
N ARG A 32 6.02 1.33 3.21
CA ARG A 32 5.93 0.43 2.06
C ARG A 32 4.98 -0.71 2.42
N LEU A 33 3.82 -0.75 1.79
CA LEU A 33 2.73 -1.67 2.14
C LEU A 33 2.51 -2.71 1.04
N ALA A 34 2.55 -3.98 1.42
CA ALA A 34 2.15 -5.09 0.55
C ALA A 34 0.67 -5.42 0.73
N THR A 35 -0.09 -5.43 -0.36
CA THR A 35 -1.47 -5.93 -0.41
C THR A 35 -1.54 -7.09 -1.39
N THR A 36 -2.09 -8.23 -0.97
CA THR A 36 -2.14 -9.44 -1.79
C THR A 36 -3.58 -9.79 -2.13
N GLU A 37 -3.87 -9.87 -3.42
CA GLU A 37 -5.14 -10.40 -3.92
C GLU A 37 -4.96 -11.88 -4.30
N THR A 38 -5.95 -12.69 -3.94
CA THR A 38 -6.02 -14.10 -4.31
C THR A 38 -7.33 -14.36 -5.04
N TRP A 39 -7.26 -14.94 -6.23
CA TRP A 39 -8.44 -15.29 -7.03
C TRP A 39 -8.27 -16.65 -7.71
N LYS A 40 -9.34 -17.19 -8.28
CA LYS A 40 -9.26 -18.35 -9.18
C LYS A 40 -9.37 -17.87 -10.61
N ASP A 41 -8.49 -18.37 -11.47
CA ASP A 41 -8.55 -18.08 -12.91
C ASP A 41 -9.59 -18.96 -13.63
N LYS A 42 -9.66 -18.83 -14.96
CA LYS A 42 -10.60 -19.58 -15.80
C LYS A 42 -10.31 -21.07 -15.86
N SER A 43 -9.07 -21.49 -15.60
CA SER A 43 -8.66 -22.90 -15.46
C SER A 43 -9.01 -23.48 -14.08
N GLY A 44 -9.45 -22.64 -13.14
CA GLY A 44 -9.76 -23.03 -11.77
C GLY A 44 -8.53 -23.05 -10.85
N GLU A 45 -7.37 -22.64 -11.36
CA GLU A 45 -6.14 -22.55 -10.58
C GLU A 45 -6.17 -21.31 -9.69
N LYS A 46 -5.63 -21.47 -8.48
CA LYS A 46 -5.50 -20.37 -7.52
C LYS A 46 -4.33 -19.49 -7.94
N GLN A 47 -4.60 -18.22 -8.16
CA GLN A 47 -3.61 -17.19 -8.47
C GLN A 47 -3.45 -16.25 -7.27
N GLU A 48 -2.25 -15.69 -7.14
CA GLU A 48 -1.91 -14.72 -6.11
C GLU A 48 -1.10 -13.59 -6.75
N LYS A 49 -1.43 -12.34 -6.41
CA LYS A 49 -0.68 -11.16 -6.86
C LYS A 49 -0.54 -10.17 -5.72
N THR A 50 0.70 -9.80 -5.45
CA THR A 50 1.05 -8.78 -4.46
C THR A 50 1.30 -7.46 -5.16
N GLU A 51 0.66 -6.41 -4.65
CA GLU A 51 0.88 -5.02 -5.03
C GLU A 51 1.58 -4.27 -3.90
N TRP A 52 2.38 -3.27 -4.27
CA TRP A 52 3.19 -2.48 -3.36
C TRP A 52 2.79 -1.02 -3.45
N HIS A 53 2.49 -0.43 -2.29
CA HIS A 53 2.10 0.97 -2.12
C HIS A 53 3.12 1.71 -1.26
#